data_AF-A0A0Q0A339-F1
#
_entry.id   AF-A0A0Q0A339-F1
#
_cell.length_a   1.000
_cell.length_b   1.000
_cell.length_c   1.000
_cell.angle_alpha   90.00
_cell.angle_beta   90.00
_cell.angle_gamma   90.00
#
_symmetry.space_group_name_H-M   'P 1'
#
loop_
_entity.id
_entity.type
_entity.pdbx_description
1 polymer ?
#
loop_
_entity_poly.entity_id
_entity_poly.type
_entity_poly.pdbx_seq_one_letter_code
_entity_poly.pdbx_strand_id
1 'polypeptide(L)'
;DFPGSPLAGIELQERLESHAYLLGGSNYEAPAQLVGDFIAGRASTALGSVEPSYKPGVKLVDLAEALPAFAIEAIREALPAFDKQIKGFSLHDAVLTGIETRTSAPLRITRGPTMQSLNTKGLYPAGEGAGYAGGILSAGVDGIRVAEALVRDMLGIEG
;
A
#
# COMPACT_ATOMS: atom_id res chain seq x y z
N ASP A 1 9.95 7.84 -9.77
CA ASP A 1 10.42 7.62 -8.38
C ASP A 1 11.41 6.48 -8.22
N PHE A 2 11.44 5.51 -9.14
CA PHE A 2 12.49 4.50 -9.25
C PHE A 2 12.57 4.02 -10.72
N PRO A 3 13.73 4.07 -11.39
CA PRO A 3 13.93 3.41 -12.68
C PRO A 3 14.20 1.92 -12.43
N GLY A 4 13.94 1.04 -13.40
CA GLY A 4 14.48 -0.32 -13.32
C GLY A 4 13.66 -1.41 -13.97
N SER A 5 13.96 -2.63 -13.54
CA SER A 5 13.33 -3.88 -13.99
C SER A 5 11.83 -3.90 -13.66
N PRO A 6 11.05 -4.82 -14.24
CA PRO A 6 9.66 -5.05 -13.84
C PRO A 6 9.46 -5.34 -12.34
N LEU A 7 10.54 -5.64 -11.59
CA LEU A 7 10.52 -5.95 -10.17
C LEU A 7 10.92 -4.75 -9.29
N ALA A 8 11.33 -3.61 -9.88
CA ALA A 8 11.81 -2.45 -9.11
C ALA A 8 10.78 -1.91 -8.11
N GLY A 9 9.47 -2.06 -8.40
CA GLY A 9 8.41 -1.71 -7.45
C GLY A 9 8.38 -2.62 -6.22
N ILE A 10 8.64 -3.93 -6.39
CA ILE A 10 8.75 -4.89 -5.28
C ILE A 10 9.97 -4.54 -4.43
N GLU A 11 11.12 -4.30 -5.07
CA GLU A 11 12.37 -3.92 -4.38
C GLU A 11 12.18 -2.65 -3.55
N LEU A 12 11.42 -1.66 -4.06
CA LEU A 12 11.08 -0.47 -3.29
C LEU A 12 10.21 -0.81 -2.06
N GLN A 13 9.16 -1.61 -2.23
CA GLN A 13 8.28 -2.01 -1.13
C GLN A 13 9.08 -2.73 -0.04
N GLU A 14 9.88 -3.72 -0.40
CA GLU A 14 10.72 -4.48 0.55
C GLU A 14 11.72 -3.58 1.29
N ARG A 15 12.32 -2.60 0.59
CA ARG A 15 13.23 -1.63 1.20
C ARG A 15 12.54 -0.74 2.21
N LEU A 16 11.35 -0.22 1.87
CA LEU A 16 10.56 0.61 2.78
C LEU A 16 10.08 -0.20 3.99
N GLU A 17 9.58 -1.42 3.77
CA GLU A 17 9.12 -2.33 4.83
C GLU A 17 10.27 -2.68 5.79
N SER A 18 11.45 -3.01 5.24
CA SER A 18 12.65 -3.28 6.04
C SER A 18 13.07 -2.06 6.86
N HIS A 19 12.99 -0.87 6.27
CA HIS A 19 13.31 0.37 6.99
C HIS A 19 12.32 0.65 8.12
N ALA A 20 11.01 0.49 7.88
CA ALA A 20 9.99 0.64 8.92
C ALA A 20 10.16 -0.37 10.06
N TYR A 21 10.52 -1.62 9.76
CA TYR A 21 10.85 -2.62 10.79
C TYR A 21 12.02 -2.19 11.68
N LEU A 22 13.07 -1.61 11.09
CA LEU A 22 14.21 -1.07 11.84
C LEU A 22 13.80 0.12 12.70
N LEU A 23 13.06 1.09 12.16
CA LEU A 23 12.52 2.24 12.90
C LEU A 23 11.65 1.78 14.07
N GLY A 24 10.80 0.77 13.84
CA GLY A 24 9.96 0.10 14.82
C GLY A 24 10.71 -0.63 15.92
N GLY A 25 12.04 -0.78 15.82
CA GLY A 25 12.87 -1.41 16.86
C GLY A 25 13.15 -2.89 16.62
N SER A 26 12.96 -3.39 15.40
CA SER A 26 13.27 -4.77 15.01
C SER A 26 12.54 -5.85 15.84
N ASN A 27 11.34 -5.54 16.32
CA ASN A 27 10.52 -6.42 17.16
C ASN A 27 9.07 -6.51 16.66
N TYR A 28 8.82 -6.09 15.41
CA TYR A 28 7.50 -5.99 14.77
C TYR A 28 6.53 -4.96 15.37
N GLU A 29 6.97 -4.15 16.33
CA GLU A 29 6.25 -2.91 16.63
C GLU A 29 6.31 -1.99 15.41
N ALA A 30 5.20 -1.31 15.12
CA ALA A 30 5.16 -0.35 14.03
C ALA A 30 5.75 1.00 14.50
N PRO A 31 6.57 1.69 13.68
CA PRO A 31 6.94 3.07 13.99
C PRO A 31 5.67 3.94 13.99
N ALA A 32 5.52 4.82 14.97
CA ALA A 32 4.36 5.68 15.10
C ALA A 32 4.72 7.08 15.57
N GLN A 33 3.82 8.03 15.33
CA GLN A 33 3.97 9.43 15.76
C GLN A 33 2.60 10.07 15.91
N LEU A 34 2.47 10.99 16.85
CA LEU A 34 1.25 11.79 16.97
C LEU A 34 1.13 12.74 15.78
N VAL A 35 -0.07 12.92 15.26
CA VAL A 35 -0.35 13.80 14.11
C VAL A 35 0.14 15.22 14.35
N GLY A 36 -0.08 15.76 15.56
CA GLY A 36 0.37 17.11 15.89
C GLY A 36 1.89 17.26 15.89
N ASP A 37 2.60 16.26 16.42
CA ASP A 37 4.06 16.23 16.44
C ASP A 37 4.66 15.99 15.06
N PHE A 38 4.04 15.11 14.25
CA PHE A 38 4.38 14.90 12.86
C PHE A 38 4.29 16.21 12.09
N ILE A 39 3.18 16.95 12.19
CA ILE A 39 3.00 18.26 11.55
C ILE A 39 4.04 19.27 12.04
N ALA A 40 4.37 19.26 13.33
CA ALA A 40 5.37 20.15 13.93
C ALA A 40 6.83 19.76 13.63
N GLY A 41 7.08 18.57 13.07
CA GLY A 41 8.42 18.11 12.69
C GLY A 41 9.27 17.71 13.90
N ARG A 42 8.65 17.06 14.89
CA ARG A 42 9.33 16.58 16.10
C ARG A 42 8.85 15.17 16.46
N ALA A 43 9.73 14.32 16.98
CA ALA A 43 9.32 13.00 17.45
C ALA A 43 8.37 13.08 18.65
N SER A 44 7.39 12.17 18.71
CA SER A 44 6.52 12.03 19.89
C SER A 44 7.24 11.31 21.03
N THR A 45 6.99 11.73 22.26
CA THR A 45 7.60 11.13 23.46
C THR A 45 6.63 10.31 24.30
N ALA A 46 5.33 10.49 24.10
CA ALA A 46 4.26 9.77 24.77
C ALA A 46 3.01 9.75 23.89
N LEU A 47 2.12 8.78 24.13
CA LEU A 47 0.79 8.76 23.52
C LEU A 47 -0.14 9.77 24.20
N GLY A 48 -1.15 10.22 23.47
CA GLY A 48 -2.22 11.06 23.98
C GLY A 48 -3.49 10.27 24.31
N SER A 49 -4.63 10.88 24.06
CA SER A 49 -5.96 10.28 24.27
C SER A 49 -6.33 9.14 23.31
N VAL A 50 -5.66 9.02 22.16
CA VAL A 50 -5.93 7.98 21.16
C VAL A 50 -4.93 6.82 21.31
N GLU A 51 -5.46 5.62 21.54
CA GLU A 51 -4.64 4.41 21.65
C GLU A 51 -4.42 3.73 20.28
N PRO A 52 -3.19 3.29 19.97
CA PRO A 52 -2.90 2.55 18.74
C PRO A 52 -3.55 1.17 18.77
N SER A 53 -4.18 0.79 17.66
CA SER A 53 -4.86 -0.50 17.52
C SER A 53 -3.95 -1.62 17.00
N TYR A 54 -2.87 -1.28 16.30
CA TYR A 54 -1.93 -2.25 15.74
C TYR A 54 -1.28 -3.12 16.85
N LYS A 55 -1.21 -4.43 16.61
CA LYS A 55 -0.54 -5.41 17.46
C LYS A 55 0.65 -5.98 16.69
N PRO A 56 1.82 -6.21 17.32
CA PRO A 56 2.09 -6.31 18.76
C PRO A 56 2.08 -5.00 19.56
N GLY A 57 2.34 -3.87 18.91
CA GLY A 57 2.41 -2.56 19.54
C GLY A 57 3.04 -1.53 18.61
N VAL A 58 3.28 -0.32 19.10
CA VAL A 58 3.93 0.74 18.33
C VAL A 58 5.11 1.32 19.09
N LYS A 59 6.11 1.79 18.36
CA LYS A 59 7.25 2.52 18.88
C LYS A 59 7.18 3.96 18.41
N LEU A 60 7.13 4.90 19.35
CA LEU A 60 7.12 6.33 19.01
C LEU A 60 8.49 6.76 18.46
N VAL A 61 8.49 7.32 17.25
CA VAL A 61 9.67 7.78 16.52
C VAL A 61 9.35 9.05 15.72
N ASP A 62 10.31 9.58 14.98
CA ASP A 62 10.05 10.54 13.92
C ASP A 62 9.77 9.79 12.59
N LEU A 63 8.55 9.92 12.06
CA LEU A 63 8.15 9.30 10.80
C LEU A 63 8.69 10.05 9.57
N ALA A 64 9.34 11.20 9.73
CA ALA A 64 9.97 11.91 8.60
C ALA A 64 11.02 11.06 7.86
N GLU A 65 11.60 10.05 8.53
CA GLU A 65 12.54 9.10 7.92
C GLU A 65 11.86 7.91 7.25
N ALA A 66 10.58 7.63 7.56
CA ALA A 66 9.92 6.39 7.17
C ALA A 66 9.59 6.29 5.67
N LEU A 67 9.43 7.42 4.99
CA LEU A 67 9.09 7.51 3.57
C LEU A 67 9.96 8.56 2.86
N PRO A 68 10.02 8.54 1.51
CA PRO A 68 10.68 9.60 0.76
C PRO A 68 10.13 10.99 1.11
N ALA A 69 11.01 12.00 1.15
CA ALA A 69 10.67 13.34 1.60
C ALA A 69 9.43 13.95 0.91
N PHE A 70 9.27 13.73 -0.40
CA PHE A 70 8.10 14.23 -1.13
C PHE A 70 6.77 13.68 -0.59
N ALA A 71 6.74 12.42 -0.12
CA ALA A 71 5.55 11.81 0.45
C ALA A 71 5.28 12.35 1.86
N ILE A 72 6.34 12.52 2.66
CA ILE A 72 6.25 13.13 4.00
C ILE A 72 5.66 14.55 3.92
N GLU A 73 6.19 15.38 3.03
CA GLU A 73 5.69 16.75 2.84
C GLU A 73 4.25 16.78 2.34
N ALA A 74 3.89 15.91 1.39
CA ALA A 74 2.52 15.81 0.90
C ALA A 74 1.53 15.40 2.01
N ILE A 75 1.90 14.43 2.86
CA ILE A 75 1.06 14.01 4.00
C ILE A 75 0.94 15.15 5.03
N ARG A 76 2.05 15.84 5.32
CA ARG A 76 2.09 16.98 6.24
C ARG A 76 1.18 18.12 5.80
N GLU A 77 1.10 18.40 4.50
CA GLU A 77 0.17 19.37 3.93
C GLU A 77 -1.28 18.88 3.92
N ALA A 78 -1.49 17.59 3.63
CA ALA A 78 -2.83 17.01 3.49
C ALA A 78 -3.60 16.95 4.83
N LEU A 79 -2.92 16.69 5.95
CA LEU A 79 -3.58 16.56 7.26
C LEU A 79 -4.36 17.82 7.67
N PRO A 80 -3.78 19.05 7.69
CA PRO A 80 -4.53 20.28 7.92
C PRO A 80 -5.57 20.58 6.84
N ALA A 81 -5.33 20.18 5.59
CA ALA A 81 -6.31 20.36 4.51
C ALA A 81 -7.57 19.50 4.73
N PHE A 82 -7.40 18.27 5.21
CA PHE A 82 -8.52 17.40 5.57
C PHE A 82 -9.26 17.85 6.82
N ASP A 83 -8.60 18.49 7.79
CA ASP A 83 -9.27 19.03 8.97
C ASP A 83 -10.32 20.11 8.62
N LYS A 84 -10.08 20.87 7.54
CA LYS A 84 -11.05 21.84 7.01
C LYS A 84 -12.30 21.18 6.42
N GLN A 85 -12.21 19.92 6.01
CA GLN A 85 -13.34 19.15 5.46
C GLN A 85 -14.03 18.32 6.54
N ILE A 86 -13.25 17.75 7.46
CA ILE A 86 -13.70 16.91 8.56
C ILE A 86 -13.04 17.44 9.83
N LYS A 87 -13.81 18.18 10.63
CA LYS A 87 -13.30 18.76 11.88
C LYS A 87 -12.73 17.67 12.79
N GLY A 88 -11.49 17.84 13.22
CA GLY A 88 -10.78 16.90 14.09
C GLY A 88 -9.96 15.86 13.33
N PHE A 89 -9.89 15.92 11.99
CA PHE A 89 -9.06 15.01 11.20
C PHE A 89 -7.57 15.15 11.55
N SER A 90 -7.12 16.37 11.88
CA SER A 90 -5.75 16.62 12.33
C SER A 90 -5.64 16.79 13.86
N LEU A 91 -6.46 16.05 14.63
CA LEU A 91 -6.37 16.04 16.10
C LEU A 91 -4.93 15.75 16.53
N HIS A 92 -4.36 16.59 17.40
CA HIS A 92 -2.98 16.47 17.86
C HIS A 92 -2.63 15.04 18.31
N ASP A 93 -3.50 14.46 19.14
CA ASP A 93 -3.33 13.14 19.76
C ASP A 93 -3.62 11.95 18.84
N ALA A 94 -4.12 12.18 17.61
CA ALA A 94 -4.32 11.09 16.66
C ALA A 94 -2.97 10.44 16.31
N VAL A 95 -2.97 9.13 16.07
CA VAL A 95 -1.73 8.34 15.90
C VAL A 95 -1.55 7.96 14.43
N LEU A 96 -0.46 8.39 13.81
CA LEU A 96 0.04 7.82 12.56
C LEU A 96 0.83 6.55 12.87
N THR A 97 0.53 5.45 12.18
CA THR A 97 1.10 4.13 12.48
C THR A 97 1.64 3.47 11.22
N GLY A 98 2.89 3.04 11.27
CA GLY A 98 3.54 2.23 10.24
C GLY A 98 3.69 2.93 8.89
N ILE A 99 3.87 2.12 7.87
CA ILE A 99 3.82 2.53 6.46
C ILE A 99 2.89 1.57 5.71
N GLU A 100 2.09 2.09 4.80
CA GLU A 100 1.17 1.29 3.98
C GLU A 100 1.77 1.14 2.57
N THR A 101 2.47 0.03 2.32
CA THR A 101 3.28 -0.18 1.11
C THR A 101 2.58 -0.98 0.01
N ARG A 102 1.52 -1.72 0.34
CA ARG A 102 0.88 -2.72 -0.54
C ARG A 102 -0.56 -2.34 -0.90
N THR A 103 -0.77 -1.12 -1.38
CA THR A 103 -2.10 -0.61 -1.76
C THR A 103 -2.60 -1.17 -3.10
N SER A 104 -1.69 -1.59 -3.97
CA SER A 104 -1.98 -2.25 -5.25
C SER A 104 -0.73 -3.00 -5.73
N ALA A 105 -0.88 -3.86 -6.75
CA ALA A 105 0.25 -4.63 -7.25
C ALA A 105 1.35 -3.72 -7.86
N PRO A 106 2.62 -3.92 -7.47
CA PRO A 106 3.76 -3.15 -7.97
C PRO A 106 4.19 -3.54 -9.39
N LEU A 107 3.51 -4.53 -9.99
CA LEU A 107 3.80 -5.05 -11.32
C LEU A 107 2.51 -5.44 -12.04
N ARG A 108 2.61 -5.56 -13.36
CA ARG A 108 1.52 -6.01 -14.21
C ARG A 108 1.96 -7.19 -15.07
N ILE A 109 1.32 -8.33 -14.88
CA ILE A 109 1.55 -9.52 -15.71
C ILE A 109 0.64 -9.41 -16.94
N THR A 110 1.19 -8.89 -18.04
CA THR A 110 0.40 -8.52 -19.21
C THR A 110 -0.35 -9.70 -19.84
N ARG A 111 -1.65 -9.52 -20.06
CA ARG A 111 -2.53 -10.44 -20.79
C ARG A 111 -3.28 -9.73 -21.91
N GLY A 112 -3.62 -10.46 -22.97
CA GLY A 112 -4.34 -9.98 -24.14
C GLY A 112 -5.87 -10.04 -24.00
N PRO A 113 -6.62 -9.74 -25.08
CA PRO A 113 -8.09 -9.79 -25.08
C PRO A 113 -8.68 -11.18 -24.74
N THR A 114 -7.93 -12.25 -25.04
CA THR A 114 -8.28 -13.63 -24.69
C THR A 114 -8.05 -13.97 -23.22
N MET A 115 -7.69 -12.98 -22.39
CA MET A 115 -7.28 -13.13 -20.98
C MET A 115 -6.02 -13.97 -20.75
N GLN A 116 -5.34 -14.43 -21.81
CA GLN A 116 -4.09 -15.18 -21.72
C GLN A 116 -2.87 -14.25 -21.71
N SER A 117 -1.79 -14.69 -21.08
CA SER A 117 -0.49 -14.03 -21.13
C SER A 117 -0.06 -13.78 -22.58
N LEU A 118 0.56 -12.62 -22.83
CA LEU A 118 1.01 -12.23 -24.16
C LEU A 118 2.09 -13.17 -24.74
N ASN A 119 2.85 -13.87 -23.89
CA ASN A 119 3.98 -14.71 -24.32
C ASN A 119 3.86 -16.20 -23.91
N THR A 120 2.81 -16.58 -23.17
CA THR A 120 2.62 -17.96 -22.69
C THR A 120 1.16 -18.36 -22.83
N LYS A 121 0.83 -19.13 -23.86
CA LYS A 121 -0.51 -19.67 -24.05
C LYS A 121 -0.88 -20.64 -22.92
N GLY A 122 -2.14 -20.62 -22.51
CA GLY A 122 -2.67 -21.39 -21.38
C GLY A 122 -2.41 -20.77 -20.00
N LEU A 123 -1.64 -19.68 -19.90
CA LEU A 123 -1.46 -18.92 -18.66
C LEU A 123 -2.43 -17.74 -18.62
N TYR A 124 -3.22 -17.62 -17.54
CA TYR A 124 -4.24 -16.58 -17.37
C TYR A 124 -3.95 -15.70 -16.15
N PRO A 125 -3.20 -14.59 -16.29
CA PRO A 125 -3.00 -13.65 -15.19
C PRO A 125 -4.32 -13.03 -14.74
N ALA A 126 -4.61 -13.00 -13.44
CA ALA A 126 -5.90 -12.53 -12.91
C ALA A 126 -5.78 -11.81 -11.56
N GLY A 127 -6.78 -10.99 -11.27
CA GLY A 127 -6.95 -10.34 -9.97
C GLY A 127 -5.89 -9.26 -9.68
N GLU A 128 -5.77 -8.93 -8.39
CA GLU A 128 -4.90 -7.86 -7.92
C GLU A 128 -3.43 -8.18 -8.16
N GLY A 129 -2.98 -9.41 -7.84
CA GLY A 129 -1.58 -9.82 -8.03
C GLY A 129 -1.08 -9.72 -9.47
N ALA A 130 -1.97 -9.80 -10.46
CA ALA A 130 -1.62 -9.60 -11.87
C ALA A 130 -1.73 -8.13 -12.33
N GLY A 131 -2.26 -7.24 -11.49
CA GLY A 131 -2.48 -5.83 -11.79
C GLY A 131 -3.79 -5.52 -12.54
N TYR A 132 -4.82 -6.37 -12.43
CA TYR A 132 -6.11 -6.21 -13.13
C TYR A 132 -7.30 -5.95 -12.20
N ALA A 133 -7.06 -5.87 -10.89
CA ALA A 133 -8.05 -5.53 -9.88
C ALA A 133 -7.40 -4.75 -8.73
N GLY A 134 -8.21 -4.13 -7.87
CA GLY A 134 -7.74 -3.32 -6.71
C GLY A 134 -8.63 -3.47 -5.48
N GLY A 135 -9.26 -4.62 -5.32
CA GLY A 135 -10.15 -4.91 -4.20
C GLY A 135 -11.06 -6.11 -4.45
N ILE A 136 -11.69 -6.61 -3.38
CA ILE A 136 -12.43 -7.89 -3.34
C ILE A 136 -13.41 -8.03 -4.52
N LEU A 137 -14.31 -7.05 -4.70
CA LEU A 137 -15.34 -7.12 -5.75
C LEU A 137 -14.70 -7.13 -7.15
N SER A 138 -13.75 -6.22 -7.40
CA SER A 138 -13.08 -6.11 -8.70
C SER A 138 -12.28 -7.37 -9.03
N ALA A 139 -11.65 -8.00 -8.04
CA ALA A 139 -10.91 -9.25 -8.20
C ALA A 139 -11.85 -10.42 -8.49
N GLY A 140 -13.02 -10.46 -7.84
CA GLY A 140 -14.08 -11.44 -8.14
C GLY A 140 -14.62 -11.29 -9.56
N VAL A 141 -14.92 -10.07 -10.00
CA VAL A 141 -15.37 -9.79 -11.37
C VAL A 141 -14.30 -10.18 -12.40
N ASP A 142 -13.04 -9.89 -12.12
CA ASP A 142 -11.93 -10.29 -12.99
C ASP A 142 -11.81 -11.81 -13.07
N GLY A 143 -11.93 -12.50 -11.93
CA GLY A 143 -11.93 -13.96 -11.85
C GLY A 143 -13.02 -14.61 -12.69
N ILE A 144 -14.25 -14.06 -12.66
CA ILE A 144 -15.36 -14.54 -13.51
C ILE A 144 -15.00 -14.43 -14.99
N ARG A 145 -14.49 -13.27 -15.43
CA ARG A 145 -14.10 -13.05 -16.84
C ARG A 145 -12.99 -13.99 -17.30
N VAL A 146 -12.01 -14.23 -16.44
CA VAL A 146 -10.91 -15.16 -16.73
C VAL A 146 -11.43 -16.60 -16.80
N ALA A 147 -12.32 -17.00 -15.90
CA ALA A 147 -12.95 -18.32 -15.93
C ALA A 147 -13.78 -18.53 -17.21
N GLU A 148 -14.58 -17.53 -17.61
CA GLU A 148 -15.34 -17.57 -18.87
C GLU A 148 -14.43 -17.70 -20.10
N ALA A 149 -13.33 -16.93 -20.15
CA ALA A 149 -12.36 -17.01 -21.24
C ALA A 149 -11.67 -18.38 -21.30
N LEU A 150 -11.27 -18.94 -20.15
CA LEU A 150 -10.71 -20.28 -20.05
C LEU A 150 -11.68 -21.35 -20.56
N VAL A 151 -12.94 -21.30 -20.13
CA VAL A 151 -13.96 -22.28 -20.57
C VAL A 151 -14.18 -22.20 -22.08
N ARG A 152 -14.25 -20.99 -22.66
CA ARG A 152 -14.38 -20.80 -24.11
C ARG A 152 -13.21 -21.39 -24.88
N ASP A 153 -11.98 -21.13 -24.43
CA ASP A 153 -10.74 -21.66 -25.00
C ASP A 153 -10.72 -23.20 -24.95
N MET A 154 -11.07 -23.80 -23.81
CA MET A 154 -11.13 -25.26 -23.66
C MET A 154 -12.18 -25.93 -24.56
N LEU A 155 -13.29 -25.23 -24.84
CA LEU A 155 -14.36 -25.73 -25.70
C LEU A 155 -14.15 -25.41 -27.19
N GLY A 156 -13.09 -24.66 -27.55
CA GLY A 156 -12.85 -24.21 -28.92
C GLY A 156 -13.91 -23.23 -29.43
N ILE A 157 -14.58 -22.50 -28.54
CA ILE A 157 -15.61 -21.52 -28.89
C ILE A 157 -14.90 -20.19 -29.14
N GLU A 158 -14.71 -19.85 -30.42
CA GLU A 158 -14.18 -18.54 -30.81
C GLU A 158 -15.15 -17.41 -30.41
N GLY A 159 -14.57 -16.28 -30.01
CA GLY A 159 -15.28 -15.04 -29.67
C GLY A 159 -15.04 -13.95 -30.71
#